data_AF-A0A672F4G9-F1
#
_entry.id   AF-A0A672F4G9-F1
#
_cell.length_a   1.000
_cell.length_b   1.000
_cell.length_c   1.000
_cell.angle_alpha   90.00
_cell.angle_beta   90.00
_cell.angle_gamma   90.00
#
_symmetry.space_group_name_H-M   'P 1'
#
loop_
_entity.id
_entity.type
_entity.pdbx_description
1 polymer ?
#
loop_
_entity_poly.entity_id
_entity_poly.type
_entity_poly.pdbx_seq_one_letter_code
_entity_poly.pdbx_strand_id
1 'polypeptide(L)'
;MGKKRSTGRRLNVSNMKKAGSLIKSSKDSKDLAVVDEQADSRTPAAPPEPQTTSESHLGFPDTVYLLASVVFQNHHLEKVAAHRLVNYGKERGLSLPEVKDEVMQCTAHELAFNTLKYQELLEDIMIDSDQMSLVAVMLYDFQDRQFLPRKDQIGDIIPEVRHVEKCLLRFKTKLAASLARCRVRSDLLSIEYTLPESMRRKQERSGRLPLYAWVNTLKSSEDAVQGVLESAGFLQVESIGQLEGQTFCHDPHCGDTLVFPAQLKAQLYSTRLLSEHKLIIQDKSCSLGPNAACSLLPEEGDVLMAGSFSGLTVSHTASLIAEKHKGNNQPTVYVCVSDCTDAQREELQLTVSTMGCTSKHKLFYYNGGISFPSIKCVILT
;
A
#
# COMPACT_ATOMS: atom_id res chain seq x y z
N MET A 1 -43.47 40.42 29.38
CA MET A 1 -43.56 41.53 28.39
C MET A 1 -42.16 41.89 27.92
N GLY A 2 -41.97 42.21 26.64
CA GLY A 2 -40.66 42.60 26.09
C GLY A 2 -40.61 42.40 24.58
N LYS A 3 -40.69 43.49 23.80
CA LYS A 3 -40.87 43.45 22.34
C LYS A 3 -40.09 44.60 21.67
N LYS A 4 -39.15 44.30 20.78
CA LYS A 4 -38.51 45.16 19.75
C LYS A 4 -37.76 44.21 18.79
N ARG A 5 -38.06 44.18 17.48
CA ARG A 5 -37.56 45.05 16.38
C ARG A 5 -36.06 44.79 16.08
N SER A 6 -35.58 44.70 14.83
CA SER A 6 -36.17 45.03 13.51
C SER A 6 -35.37 44.46 12.33
N THR A 7 -35.88 44.63 11.08
CA THR A 7 -35.14 44.80 9.79
C THR A 7 -34.16 43.71 9.33
N GLY A 8 -34.20 43.16 8.12
CA GLY A 8 -34.95 43.52 6.90
C GLY A 8 -34.16 44.46 5.98
N ARG A 9 -33.44 43.90 4.99
CA ARG A 9 -32.84 44.65 3.87
C ARG A 9 -32.88 43.80 2.59
N ARG A 10 -33.30 44.41 1.49
CA ARG A 10 -33.46 43.83 0.15
C ARG A 10 -32.86 44.81 -0.85
N LEU A 11 -31.99 44.38 -1.76
CA LEU A 11 -31.54 45.16 -2.91
C LEU A 11 -31.49 44.28 -4.16
N ASN A 12 -31.82 44.90 -5.30
CA ASN A 12 -32.02 44.32 -6.64
C ASN A 12 -30.86 44.73 -7.57
N VAL A 13 -31.04 44.56 -8.90
CA VAL A 13 -30.29 45.13 -10.05
C VAL A 13 -29.20 44.18 -10.61
N SER A 14 -29.10 43.85 -11.90
CA SER A 14 -29.95 44.10 -13.10
C SER A 14 -29.58 43.20 -14.30
N ASN A 15 -30.48 43.07 -15.28
CA ASN A 15 -30.19 42.53 -16.63
C ASN A 15 -29.32 43.48 -17.48
N MET A 16 -28.46 42.96 -18.38
CA MET A 16 -28.66 43.04 -19.84
C MET A 16 -27.43 42.70 -20.73
N LYS A 17 -27.79 42.14 -21.91
CA LYS A 17 -27.18 42.29 -23.25
C LYS A 17 -26.04 41.36 -23.71
N LYS A 18 -26.13 41.11 -25.02
CA LYS A 18 -25.48 40.12 -25.88
C LYS A 18 -24.93 40.89 -27.08
N ALA A 19 -23.73 40.60 -27.56
CA ALA A 19 -23.17 41.17 -28.79
C ALA A 19 -22.20 40.17 -29.45
N GLY A 20 -22.08 40.23 -30.78
CA GLY A 20 -21.13 39.44 -31.55
C GLY A 20 -20.67 40.22 -32.80
N SER A 21 -19.53 39.82 -33.35
CA SER A 21 -18.93 40.32 -34.61
C SER A 21 -17.83 39.30 -35.00
N LEU A 22 -17.95 38.55 -36.11
CA LEU A 22 -17.66 38.90 -37.52
C LEU A 22 -16.16 39.11 -37.88
N ILE A 23 -15.57 38.00 -38.35
CA ILE A 23 -14.69 37.84 -39.55
C ILE A 23 -13.52 38.82 -39.77
N LYS A 24 -12.31 38.25 -39.97
CA LYS A 24 -11.40 38.66 -41.06
C LYS A 24 -10.56 37.49 -41.57
N SER A 25 -10.29 37.50 -42.87
CA SER A 25 -9.65 36.43 -43.66
C SER A 25 -8.19 36.74 -44.01
N SER A 26 -7.38 35.71 -44.21
CA SER A 26 -6.17 35.75 -45.03
C SER A 26 -6.01 34.41 -45.75
N LYS A 27 -5.51 34.41 -47.00
CA LYS A 27 -5.43 33.23 -47.87
C LYS A 27 -4.34 33.45 -48.93
N ASP A 28 -3.35 32.55 -48.97
CA ASP A 28 -2.50 32.21 -50.12
C ASP A 28 -1.86 30.84 -49.81
N SER A 29 -2.05 29.78 -50.63
CA SER A 29 -1.27 29.43 -51.84
C SER A 29 0.18 29.04 -51.48
N LYS A 30 0.68 27.81 -51.66
CA LYS A 30 0.19 26.58 -52.34
C LYS A 30 0.71 25.32 -51.56
N ASP A 31 0.75 24.06 -52.01
CA ASP A 31 0.50 23.41 -53.32
C ASP A 31 0.06 21.91 -53.19
N LEU A 32 -0.01 21.21 -54.32
CA LEU A 32 -0.51 19.85 -54.61
C LEU A 32 0.16 18.63 -53.90
N ALA A 33 -0.67 17.69 -53.43
CA ALA A 33 -0.59 16.25 -53.78
C ALA A 33 -1.94 15.54 -53.48
N VAL A 34 -2.42 14.69 -54.41
CA VAL A 34 -3.70 13.97 -54.31
C VAL A 34 -3.45 12.48 -54.06
N VAL A 35 -4.03 11.90 -53.00
CA VAL A 35 -4.32 10.46 -52.91
C VAL A 35 -5.62 10.23 -52.12
N ASP A 36 -6.63 9.73 -52.83
CA ASP A 36 -7.76 8.86 -52.45
C ASP A 36 -8.47 9.01 -51.08
N GLU A 37 -9.76 9.37 -51.12
CA GLU A 37 -10.68 9.21 -49.98
C GLU A 37 -11.22 7.77 -49.93
N GLN A 38 -10.79 6.98 -48.95
CA GLN A 38 -11.52 5.79 -48.54
C GLN A 38 -12.05 5.98 -47.12
N ALA A 39 -13.38 6.05 -47.00
CA ALA A 39 -14.07 6.27 -45.74
C ALA A 39 -13.91 5.09 -44.78
N ASP A 40 -13.20 5.28 -43.68
CA ASP A 40 -13.13 4.34 -42.55
C ASP A 40 -13.74 5.00 -41.31
N SER A 41 -15.00 4.66 -41.02
CA SER A 41 -15.77 5.22 -39.90
C SER A 41 -15.30 4.64 -38.56
N ARG A 42 -14.15 5.11 -38.08
CA ARG A 42 -13.61 4.70 -36.77
C ARG A 42 -14.31 5.45 -35.64
N THR A 43 -15.31 4.79 -35.07
CA THR A 43 -15.79 5.05 -33.70
C THR A 43 -14.59 5.16 -32.76
N PRO A 44 -14.50 6.18 -31.87
CA PRO A 44 -13.44 6.25 -30.89
C PRO A 44 -13.44 4.99 -30.02
N ALA A 45 -12.35 4.24 -30.03
CA ALA A 45 -12.20 3.07 -29.17
C ALA A 45 -12.26 3.50 -27.70
N ALA A 46 -13.00 2.74 -26.89
CA ALA A 46 -13.04 2.98 -25.45
C ALA A 46 -11.62 2.84 -24.84
N PRO A 47 -11.29 3.61 -23.79
CA PRO A 47 -10.02 3.42 -23.08
C PRO A 47 -9.94 1.99 -22.52
N PRO A 48 -8.76 1.34 -22.54
CA PRO A 48 -8.61 0.02 -21.94
C PRO A 48 -8.88 0.10 -20.43
N GLU A 49 -9.75 -0.79 -19.93
CA GLU A 49 -9.98 -0.95 -18.50
C GLU A 49 -8.69 -1.44 -17.81
N PRO A 50 -8.37 -0.94 -16.60
CA PRO A 50 -7.19 -1.40 -15.87
C PRO A 50 -7.35 -2.88 -15.48
N GLN A 51 -6.42 -3.71 -15.94
CA GLN A 51 -6.42 -5.14 -15.65
C GLN A 51 -6.04 -5.36 -14.18
N THR A 52 -7.02 -5.77 -13.35
CA THR A 52 -6.76 -6.33 -12.03
C THR A 52 -6.19 -7.75 -12.16
N THR A 53 -5.48 -8.20 -11.11
CA THR A 53 -4.77 -9.48 -11.07
C THR A 53 -5.72 -10.67 -11.29
N SER A 54 -5.26 -11.66 -12.07
CA SER A 54 -6.07 -12.73 -12.67
C SER A 54 -6.84 -13.65 -11.72
N GLU A 55 -6.59 -13.55 -10.41
CA GLU A 55 -7.24 -14.34 -9.37
C GLU A 55 -8.56 -13.72 -8.87
N SER A 56 -8.74 -12.40 -9.05
CA SER A 56 -9.93 -11.68 -8.56
C SER A 56 -11.24 -12.32 -9.03
N HIS A 57 -11.30 -12.81 -10.28
CA HIS A 57 -12.49 -13.42 -10.86
C HIS A 57 -12.95 -14.75 -10.23
N LEU A 58 -12.18 -15.35 -9.33
CA LEU A 58 -12.51 -16.65 -8.70
C LEU A 58 -13.18 -16.50 -7.32
N GLY A 59 -12.98 -15.36 -6.66
CA GLY A 59 -13.30 -15.11 -5.26
C GLY A 59 -12.23 -15.71 -4.33
N PHE A 60 -12.47 -15.68 -3.02
CA PHE A 60 -11.49 -16.14 -2.02
C PHE A 60 -11.99 -17.34 -1.18
N PRO A 61 -11.10 -18.07 -0.48
CA PRO A 61 -11.48 -19.06 0.52
C PRO A 61 -12.27 -18.43 1.68
N ASP A 62 -13.08 -19.23 2.39
CA ASP A 62 -13.90 -18.70 3.48
C ASP A 62 -13.06 -18.10 4.63
N THR A 63 -11.91 -18.71 4.92
CA THR A 63 -10.93 -18.23 5.90
C THR A 63 -10.39 -16.84 5.57
N VAL A 64 -10.18 -16.53 4.29
CA VAL A 64 -9.72 -15.20 3.83
C VAL A 64 -10.79 -14.14 4.11
N TYR A 65 -12.07 -14.42 3.80
CA TYR A 65 -13.15 -13.48 4.11
C TYR A 65 -13.32 -13.25 5.61
N LEU A 66 -13.22 -14.32 6.42
CA LEU A 66 -13.29 -14.19 7.88
C LEU A 66 -12.14 -13.34 8.41
N LEU A 67 -10.89 -13.65 8.04
CA LEU A 67 -9.71 -12.89 8.46
C LEU A 67 -9.79 -11.42 8.01
N ALA A 68 -10.14 -11.18 6.75
CA ALA A 68 -10.32 -9.83 6.20
C ALA A 68 -11.44 -9.05 6.90
N SER A 69 -12.53 -9.73 7.31
CA SER A 69 -13.62 -9.10 8.09
C SER A 69 -13.15 -8.63 9.48
N VAL A 70 -12.24 -9.36 10.12
CA VAL A 70 -11.64 -8.97 11.41
C VAL A 70 -10.68 -7.79 11.23
N VAL A 71 -9.83 -7.82 10.20
CA VAL A 71 -8.97 -6.69 9.84
C VAL A 71 -9.80 -5.44 9.55
N PHE A 72 -10.87 -5.55 8.74
CA PHE A 72 -11.79 -4.46 8.44
C PHE A 72 -12.50 -3.94 9.71
N GLN A 73 -13.04 -4.84 10.55
CA GLN A 73 -13.70 -4.48 11.81
C GLN A 73 -12.81 -3.63 12.70
N ASN A 74 -11.53 -3.99 12.83
CA ASN A 74 -10.57 -3.28 13.66
C ASN A 74 -10.20 -1.89 13.12
N HIS A 75 -10.30 -1.65 11.81
CA HIS A 75 -9.76 -0.44 11.15
C HIS A 75 -10.82 0.47 10.47
N HIS A 76 -12.08 0.07 10.41
CA HIS A 76 -13.12 0.87 9.74
C HIS A 76 -13.34 2.23 10.42
N LEU A 77 -13.65 3.23 9.60
CA LEU A 77 -13.91 4.60 10.05
C LEU A 77 -15.29 4.65 10.74
N GLU A 78 -15.33 4.87 12.05
CA GLU A 78 -16.59 5.03 12.77
C GLU A 78 -17.19 6.43 12.51
N LYS A 79 -18.28 6.48 11.75
CA LYS A 79 -19.01 7.73 11.50
C LYS A 79 -19.84 8.14 12.73
N VAL A 80 -19.90 9.45 12.98
CA VAL A 80 -20.81 10.07 13.97
C VAL A 80 -22.25 9.65 13.66
N ALA A 81 -23.05 9.36 14.68
CA ALA A 81 -24.38 8.75 14.54
C ALA A 81 -25.32 9.42 13.51
N ALA A 82 -25.25 10.75 13.35
CA ALA A 82 -26.05 11.49 12.37
C ALA A 82 -25.70 11.20 10.89
N HIS A 83 -24.54 10.60 10.62
CA HIS A 83 -24.04 10.26 9.27
C HIS A 83 -23.76 8.75 9.13
N ARG A 84 -24.22 7.93 10.08
CA ARG A 84 -23.99 6.48 10.10
C ARG A 84 -25.09 5.77 9.30
N LEU A 85 -24.73 5.24 8.13
CA LEU A 85 -25.62 4.42 7.30
C LEU A 85 -25.60 2.95 7.71
N VAL A 86 -24.46 2.47 8.24
CA VAL A 86 -24.22 1.08 8.64
C VAL A 86 -23.65 1.04 10.06
N ASN A 87 -24.11 0.10 10.88
CA ASN A 87 -23.55 -0.14 12.20
C ASN A 87 -22.73 -1.44 12.27
N TYR A 88 -21.40 -1.32 12.17
CA TYR A 88 -20.45 -2.42 12.33
C TYR A 88 -20.24 -2.87 13.79
N GLY A 89 -20.97 -2.30 14.76
CA GLY A 89 -20.76 -2.57 16.17
C GLY A 89 -19.51 -1.88 16.75
N LYS A 90 -19.36 -2.00 18.07
CA LYS A 90 -18.33 -1.28 18.86
C LYS A 90 -17.08 -2.11 19.13
N GLU A 91 -17.07 -3.38 18.75
CA GLU A 91 -15.92 -4.27 18.96
C GLU A 91 -14.72 -3.79 18.13
N ARG A 92 -13.56 -3.79 18.78
CA ARG A 92 -12.25 -3.35 18.28
C ARG A 92 -11.17 -4.14 19.00
N GLY A 93 -10.03 -4.34 18.36
CA GLY A 93 -8.96 -5.16 18.92
C GLY A 93 -9.30 -6.65 18.94
N LEU A 94 -10.20 -7.10 18.03
CA LEU A 94 -10.47 -8.51 17.84
C LEU A 94 -9.18 -9.22 17.39
N SER A 95 -8.84 -10.32 18.08
CA SER A 95 -7.72 -11.19 17.72
C SER A 95 -7.92 -11.76 16.31
N LEU A 96 -6.90 -11.62 15.46
CA LEU A 96 -6.89 -12.27 14.15
C LEU A 96 -6.88 -13.80 14.34
N PRO A 97 -7.70 -14.57 13.60
CA PRO A 97 -7.58 -16.02 13.55
C PRO A 97 -6.15 -16.45 13.19
N GLU A 98 -5.60 -17.44 13.89
CA GLU A 98 -4.25 -17.95 13.61
C GLU A 98 -4.23 -18.68 12.25
N VAL A 99 -3.66 -18.02 11.25
CA VAL A 99 -3.46 -18.56 9.89
C VAL A 99 -1.95 -18.65 9.66
N LYS A 100 -1.43 -19.86 9.42
CA LYS A 100 0.02 -20.09 9.21
C LYS A 100 0.51 -19.81 7.79
N ASP A 101 -0.42 -19.58 6.87
CA ASP A 101 -0.13 -19.28 5.47
C ASP A 101 0.01 -17.76 5.28
N GLU A 102 1.24 -17.31 5.06
CA GLU A 102 1.58 -15.91 4.78
C GLU A 102 0.85 -15.37 3.55
N VAL A 103 0.63 -16.19 2.51
CA VAL A 103 -0.08 -15.77 1.30
C VAL A 103 -1.54 -15.49 1.64
N MET A 104 -2.19 -16.40 2.39
CA MET A 104 -3.55 -16.23 2.85
C MET A 104 -3.72 -14.98 3.74
N GLN A 105 -2.74 -14.70 4.62
CA GLN A 105 -2.72 -13.46 5.40
C GLN A 105 -2.60 -12.22 4.50
N CYS A 106 -1.64 -12.20 3.57
CA CYS A 106 -1.47 -11.08 2.63
C CYS A 106 -2.73 -10.82 1.81
N THR A 107 -3.37 -11.86 1.26
CA THR A 107 -4.63 -11.75 0.50
C THR A 107 -5.76 -11.21 1.38
N ALA A 108 -5.89 -11.65 2.63
CA ALA A 108 -6.90 -11.15 3.55
C ALA A 108 -6.68 -9.68 3.92
N HIS A 109 -5.43 -9.27 4.15
CA HIS A 109 -5.07 -7.87 4.37
C HIS A 109 -5.36 -7.01 3.14
N GLU A 110 -4.96 -7.45 1.94
CA GLU A 110 -5.26 -6.74 0.69
C GLU A 110 -6.77 -6.57 0.49
N LEU A 111 -7.54 -7.63 0.67
CA LEU A 111 -9.01 -7.59 0.56
C LEU A 111 -9.63 -6.63 1.58
N ALA A 112 -9.18 -6.65 2.84
CA ALA A 112 -9.64 -5.72 3.87
C ALA A 112 -9.28 -4.27 3.56
N PHE A 113 -8.03 -3.99 3.16
CA PHE A 113 -7.60 -2.63 2.80
C PHE A 113 -8.32 -2.10 1.56
N ASN A 114 -8.53 -2.94 0.55
CA ASN A 114 -9.31 -2.55 -0.62
C ASN A 114 -10.78 -2.29 -0.24
N THR A 115 -11.38 -3.09 0.65
CA THR A 115 -12.72 -2.83 1.20
C THR A 115 -12.77 -1.49 1.95
N LEU A 116 -11.76 -1.18 2.78
CA LEU A 116 -11.65 0.09 3.51
C LEU A 116 -11.58 1.31 2.58
N LYS A 117 -10.86 1.23 1.44
CA LYS A 117 -10.81 2.30 0.42
C LYS A 117 -12.21 2.70 -0.04
N TYR A 118 -13.12 1.73 -0.17
CA TYR A 118 -14.47 1.92 -0.68
C TYR A 118 -15.57 1.86 0.39
N GLN A 119 -15.23 1.94 1.68
CA GLN A 119 -16.19 1.83 2.80
C GLN A 119 -17.43 2.70 2.58
N GLU A 120 -17.25 3.98 2.25
CA GLU A 120 -18.37 4.92 2.04
C GLU A 120 -19.31 4.51 0.89
N LEU A 121 -18.77 4.00 -0.23
CA LEU A 121 -19.57 3.50 -1.35
C LEU A 121 -20.32 2.22 -0.97
N LEU A 122 -19.68 1.33 -0.22
CA LEU A 122 -20.27 0.06 0.21
C LEU A 122 -21.41 0.31 1.20
N GLU A 123 -21.23 1.21 2.16
CA GLU A 123 -22.30 1.64 3.08
C GLU A 123 -23.55 2.19 2.35
N ASP A 124 -23.38 2.88 1.23
CA ASP A 124 -24.45 3.40 0.36
C ASP A 124 -25.23 2.30 -0.40
N ILE A 125 -24.70 1.07 -0.43
CA ILE A 125 -25.24 -0.10 -1.17
C ILE A 125 -25.75 -1.18 -0.22
N MET A 126 -25.10 -1.33 0.93
CA MET A 126 -25.44 -2.30 1.97
C MET A 126 -26.85 -2.06 2.52
N ILE A 127 -27.45 -3.16 2.98
CA ILE A 127 -28.72 -3.17 3.70
C ILE A 127 -28.39 -3.69 5.09
N ASP A 128 -28.92 -3.06 6.14
CA ASP A 128 -28.69 -3.48 7.53
C ASP A 128 -28.91 -4.99 7.70
N SER A 129 -27.88 -5.67 8.20
CA SER A 129 -27.83 -7.11 8.42
C SER A 129 -26.84 -7.43 9.54
N ASP A 130 -26.91 -8.64 10.07
CA ASP A 130 -25.91 -9.10 11.04
C ASP A 130 -24.54 -9.25 10.37
N GLN A 131 -23.46 -9.05 11.12
CA GLN A 131 -22.06 -9.19 10.67
C GLN A 131 -21.65 -8.24 9.51
N MET A 132 -22.01 -6.96 9.60
CA MET A 132 -21.75 -5.96 8.54
C MET A 132 -20.30 -5.90 8.02
N SER A 133 -19.29 -6.20 8.84
CA SER A 133 -17.88 -6.21 8.39
C SER A 133 -17.57 -7.37 7.43
N LEU A 134 -18.15 -8.55 7.67
CA LEU A 134 -18.05 -9.67 6.73
C LEU A 134 -18.84 -9.37 5.45
N VAL A 135 -20.03 -8.78 5.59
CA VAL A 135 -20.86 -8.35 4.46
C VAL A 135 -20.14 -7.30 3.59
N ALA A 136 -19.46 -6.32 4.19
CA ALA A 136 -18.73 -5.29 3.45
C ALA A 136 -17.57 -5.89 2.62
N VAL A 137 -16.76 -6.73 3.24
CA VAL A 137 -15.62 -7.41 2.61
C VAL A 137 -16.07 -8.34 1.49
N MET A 138 -17.12 -9.14 1.71
CA MET A 138 -17.70 -10.00 0.68
C MET A 138 -18.41 -9.21 -0.43
N LEU A 139 -19.04 -8.07 -0.13
CA LEU A 139 -19.67 -7.21 -1.13
C LEU A 139 -18.64 -6.53 -2.03
N TYR A 140 -17.50 -6.09 -1.48
CA TYR A 140 -16.40 -5.52 -2.26
C TYR A 140 -15.87 -6.50 -3.32
N ASP A 141 -15.58 -7.73 -2.91
CA ASP A 141 -15.18 -8.80 -3.83
C ASP A 141 -16.32 -9.17 -4.81
N PHE A 142 -17.56 -9.27 -4.33
CA PHE A 142 -18.70 -9.66 -5.17
C PHE A 142 -18.98 -8.63 -6.27
N GLN A 143 -18.79 -7.32 -6.02
CA GLN A 143 -18.92 -6.31 -7.08
C GLN A 143 -17.73 -6.32 -8.05
N ASP A 144 -16.51 -6.61 -7.58
CA ASP A 144 -15.30 -6.70 -8.42
C ASP A 144 -15.45 -7.83 -9.45
N ARG A 145 -15.98 -8.97 -8.97
CA ARG A 145 -16.40 -10.12 -9.77
C ARG A 145 -17.70 -9.91 -10.56
N GLN A 146 -18.12 -8.66 -10.81
CA GLN A 146 -19.31 -8.29 -11.59
C GLN A 146 -20.60 -9.01 -11.11
N PHE A 147 -20.72 -9.19 -9.79
CA PHE A 147 -21.79 -9.93 -9.11
C PHE A 147 -21.94 -11.39 -9.58
N LEU A 148 -20.89 -12.04 -10.07
CA LEU A 148 -20.90 -13.48 -10.35
C LEU A 148 -20.75 -14.30 -9.06
N PRO A 149 -21.23 -15.55 -8.99
CA PRO A 149 -20.91 -16.45 -7.87
C PRO A 149 -19.39 -16.69 -7.76
N ARG A 150 -18.90 -17.05 -6.57
CA ARG A 150 -17.53 -17.58 -6.43
C ARG A 150 -17.45 -18.93 -7.17
N LYS A 151 -16.25 -19.34 -7.58
CA LYS A 151 -16.05 -20.77 -7.90
C LYS A 151 -15.92 -21.56 -6.60
N ASP A 152 -16.28 -22.84 -6.62
CA ASP A 152 -16.07 -23.72 -5.48
C ASP A 152 -14.58 -23.77 -5.13
N GLN A 153 -14.27 -23.55 -3.86
CA GLN A 153 -12.89 -23.49 -3.36
C GLN A 153 -12.61 -24.66 -2.43
N ILE A 154 -11.38 -25.16 -2.51
CA ILE A 154 -10.86 -26.20 -1.63
C ILE A 154 -10.48 -25.52 -0.31
N GLY A 155 -11.08 -25.94 0.79
CA GLY A 155 -10.80 -25.40 2.13
C GLY A 155 -11.96 -25.60 3.10
N ASP A 156 -11.80 -25.06 4.30
CA ASP A 156 -12.82 -25.14 5.35
C ASP A 156 -14.09 -24.37 4.96
N ILE A 157 -15.25 -24.96 5.29
CA ILE A 157 -16.56 -24.36 5.05
C ILE A 157 -16.97 -23.61 6.31
N ILE A 158 -17.01 -22.29 6.25
CA ILE A 158 -17.39 -21.44 7.39
C ILE A 158 -18.89 -21.06 7.26
N PRO A 159 -19.77 -21.50 8.18
CA PRO A 159 -21.22 -21.31 8.06
C PRO A 159 -21.65 -19.85 7.84
N GLU A 160 -20.99 -18.93 8.54
CA GLU A 160 -21.22 -17.48 8.50
C GLU A 160 -20.95 -16.91 7.10
N VAL A 161 -19.80 -17.26 6.52
CA VAL A 161 -19.39 -16.85 5.16
C VAL A 161 -20.38 -17.39 4.13
N ARG A 162 -20.80 -18.66 4.25
CA ARG A 162 -21.81 -19.26 3.35
C ARG A 162 -23.21 -18.68 3.56
N HIS A 163 -23.54 -18.20 4.75
CA HIS A 163 -24.79 -17.48 5.00
C HIS A 163 -24.78 -16.12 4.29
N VAL A 164 -23.72 -15.31 4.49
CA VAL A 164 -23.55 -14.01 3.84
C VAL A 164 -23.54 -14.15 2.32
N GLU A 165 -22.80 -15.12 1.76
CA GLU A 165 -22.79 -15.42 0.32
C GLU A 165 -24.20 -15.68 -0.24
N LYS A 166 -24.99 -16.54 0.41
CA LYS A 166 -26.38 -16.83 0.01
C LYS A 166 -27.26 -15.58 0.07
N CYS A 167 -27.07 -14.74 1.08
CA CYS A 167 -27.79 -13.47 1.22
C CYS A 167 -27.41 -12.46 0.13
N LEU A 168 -26.12 -12.29 -0.19
CA LEU A 168 -25.65 -11.43 -1.28
C LEU A 168 -26.16 -11.93 -2.64
N LEU A 169 -26.07 -13.23 -2.92
CA LEU A 169 -26.59 -13.83 -4.16
C LEU A 169 -28.11 -13.62 -4.30
N ARG A 170 -28.88 -13.81 -3.23
CA ARG A 170 -30.34 -13.56 -3.20
C ARG A 170 -30.70 -12.11 -3.56
N PHE A 171 -29.83 -11.15 -3.25
CA PHE A 171 -30.06 -9.73 -3.54
C PHE A 171 -29.24 -9.17 -4.71
N LYS A 172 -28.50 -10.01 -5.45
CA LYS A 172 -27.64 -9.65 -6.61
C LYS A 172 -28.18 -8.50 -7.45
N THR A 173 -29.39 -8.64 -8.00
CA THR A 173 -29.98 -7.65 -8.91
C THR A 173 -30.24 -6.31 -8.21
N LYS A 174 -30.62 -6.31 -6.93
CA LYS A 174 -30.82 -5.09 -6.15
C LYS A 174 -29.50 -4.40 -5.81
N LEU A 175 -28.48 -5.18 -5.44
CA LEU A 175 -27.13 -4.67 -5.13
C LEU A 175 -26.49 -4.04 -6.38
N ALA A 176 -26.50 -4.75 -7.52
CA ALA A 176 -26.00 -4.24 -8.79
C ALA A 176 -26.75 -2.97 -9.24
N ALA A 177 -28.08 -2.94 -9.13
CA ALA A 177 -28.87 -1.75 -9.41
C ALA A 177 -28.60 -0.60 -8.42
N SER A 178 -28.31 -0.88 -7.15
CA SER A 178 -27.93 0.17 -6.19
C SER A 178 -26.57 0.76 -6.53
N LEU A 179 -25.55 -0.07 -6.78
CA LEU A 179 -24.23 0.37 -7.23
C LEU A 179 -24.31 1.22 -8.52
N ALA A 180 -25.10 0.79 -9.50
CA ALA A 180 -25.32 1.55 -10.73
C ALA A 180 -25.96 2.92 -10.45
N ARG A 181 -26.98 3.00 -9.56
CA ARG A 181 -27.57 4.27 -9.15
C ARG A 181 -26.59 5.17 -8.39
N CYS A 182 -25.72 4.60 -7.54
CA CYS A 182 -24.66 5.36 -6.86
C CYS A 182 -23.67 5.95 -7.88
N ARG A 183 -23.23 5.15 -8.86
CA ARG A 183 -22.35 5.61 -9.94
C ARG A 183 -22.98 6.74 -10.77
N VAL A 184 -24.24 6.59 -11.20
CA VAL A 184 -24.94 7.64 -11.98
C VAL A 184 -25.19 8.91 -11.15
N ARG A 185 -25.55 8.78 -9.86
CA ARG A 185 -25.76 9.92 -8.94
C ARG A 185 -24.50 10.77 -8.76
N SER A 186 -23.33 10.14 -8.79
CA SER A 186 -22.04 10.77 -8.53
C SER A 186 -21.16 10.94 -9.79
N ASP A 187 -21.72 10.71 -10.99
CA ASP A 187 -21.06 10.77 -12.30
C ASP A 187 -19.75 9.95 -12.40
N LEU A 188 -19.79 8.70 -11.91
CA LEU A 188 -18.61 7.83 -11.76
C LEU A 188 -18.51 6.75 -12.85
N LEU A 189 -17.45 6.83 -13.65
CA LEU A 189 -17.12 5.84 -14.68
C LEU A 189 -16.81 4.44 -14.10
N SER A 190 -16.11 4.36 -12.96
CA SER A 190 -15.84 3.12 -12.21
C SER A 190 -15.91 3.42 -10.70
N ILE A 191 -15.89 2.39 -9.85
CA ILE A 191 -15.85 2.60 -8.39
C ILE A 191 -14.58 3.35 -7.94
N GLU A 192 -13.48 3.22 -8.68
CA GLU A 192 -12.20 3.88 -8.39
C GLU A 192 -12.34 5.39 -8.34
N TYR A 193 -13.21 5.96 -9.19
CA TYR A 193 -13.45 7.42 -9.24
C TYR A 193 -14.12 7.97 -7.97
N THR A 194 -14.67 7.10 -7.10
CA THR A 194 -15.08 7.48 -5.74
C THR A 194 -13.88 7.95 -4.90
N LEU A 195 -12.68 7.43 -5.19
CA LEU A 195 -11.47 7.82 -4.47
C LEU A 195 -10.99 9.21 -4.93
N PRO A 196 -10.66 10.10 -3.98
CA PRO A 196 -9.90 11.32 -4.22
C PRO A 196 -8.76 11.12 -5.23
N GLU A 197 -8.65 12.08 -6.15
CA GLU A 197 -7.69 12.04 -7.26
C GLU A 197 -6.23 11.87 -6.79
N SER A 198 -5.90 12.41 -5.61
CA SER A 198 -4.60 12.25 -4.95
C SER A 198 -4.31 10.80 -4.55
N MET A 199 -5.32 10.01 -4.18
CA MET A 199 -5.17 8.57 -3.89
C MET A 199 -5.08 7.76 -5.18
N ARG A 200 -5.89 8.06 -6.20
CA ARG A 200 -5.78 7.41 -7.52
C ARG A 200 -4.40 7.62 -8.15
N ARG A 201 -3.90 8.86 -8.16
CA ARG A 201 -2.53 9.17 -8.62
C ARG A 201 -1.45 8.46 -7.80
N LYS A 202 -1.65 8.23 -6.49
CA LYS A 202 -0.73 7.43 -5.67
C LYS A 202 -0.77 5.95 -6.06
N GLN A 203 -1.95 5.37 -6.28
CA GLN A 203 -2.13 3.97 -6.69
C GLN A 203 -1.49 3.70 -8.06
N GLU A 204 -1.74 4.57 -9.04
CA GLU A 204 -1.12 4.51 -10.38
C GLU A 204 0.41 4.60 -10.32
N ARG A 205 0.94 5.52 -9.50
CA ARG A 205 2.38 5.67 -9.29
C ARG A 205 3.00 4.48 -8.57
N SER A 206 2.30 3.90 -7.59
CA SER A 206 2.80 2.78 -6.77
C SER A 206 3.24 1.59 -7.63
N GLY A 207 2.42 1.19 -8.61
CA GLY A 207 2.76 0.12 -9.56
C GLY A 207 3.90 0.45 -10.53
N ARG A 208 4.42 1.68 -10.50
CA ARG A 208 5.53 2.19 -11.33
C ARG A 208 6.74 2.61 -10.50
N LEU A 209 6.69 2.53 -9.17
CA LEU A 209 7.85 2.79 -8.32
C LEU A 209 8.85 1.64 -8.47
N PRO A 210 10.16 1.93 -8.64
CA PRO A 210 11.16 0.89 -8.64
C PRO A 210 11.24 0.21 -7.26
N LEU A 211 11.65 -1.05 -7.26
CA LEU A 211 11.97 -1.77 -6.02
C LEU A 211 13.32 -1.26 -5.52
N TYR A 212 13.36 -0.83 -4.27
CA TYR A 212 14.60 -0.60 -3.55
C TYR A 212 14.89 -1.81 -2.68
N ALA A 213 16.14 -2.25 -2.66
CA ALA A 213 16.55 -3.33 -1.77
C ALA A 213 17.98 -3.14 -1.26
N TRP A 214 18.15 -3.18 0.05
CA TRP A 214 19.47 -3.04 0.68
C TRP A 214 20.17 -4.40 0.82
N VAL A 215 21.49 -4.40 0.65
CA VAL A 215 22.37 -5.55 0.80
C VAL A 215 22.66 -5.76 2.29
N ASN A 216 22.39 -6.97 2.78
CA ASN A 216 22.68 -7.30 4.17
C ASN A 216 24.13 -7.75 4.35
N THR A 217 25.00 -6.79 4.68
CA THR A 217 26.44 -7.01 4.93
C THR A 217 26.72 -7.96 6.10
N LEU A 218 25.73 -8.26 6.96
CA LEU A 218 25.84 -9.29 8.00
C LEU A 218 25.74 -10.72 7.45
N LYS A 219 25.28 -10.91 6.20
CA LYS A 219 25.08 -12.22 5.55
C LYS A 219 25.78 -12.39 4.21
N SER A 220 26.08 -11.32 3.49
CA SER A 220 26.73 -11.36 2.18
C SER A 220 27.45 -10.03 1.91
N SER A 221 28.57 -10.06 1.19
CA SER A 221 29.11 -8.83 0.58
C SER A 221 28.24 -8.39 -0.61
N GLU A 222 28.37 -7.11 -0.96
CA GLU A 222 27.77 -6.52 -2.16
C GLU A 222 28.26 -7.22 -3.44
N ASP A 223 29.56 -7.43 -3.59
CA ASP A 223 30.15 -8.20 -4.70
C ASP A 223 29.51 -9.58 -4.88
N ALA A 224 29.21 -10.28 -3.78
CA ALA A 224 28.62 -11.60 -3.82
C ALA A 224 27.11 -11.57 -4.17
N VAL A 225 26.39 -10.50 -3.78
CA VAL A 225 25.02 -10.27 -4.24
C VAL A 225 25.00 -9.95 -5.74
N GLN A 226 25.87 -9.03 -6.18
CA GLN A 226 26.02 -8.66 -7.59
C GLN A 226 26.38 -9.88 -8.46
N GLY A 227 27.36 -10.70 -8.06
CA GLY A 227 27.74 -11.90 -8.80
C GLY A 227 26.60 -12.93 -8.94
N VAL A 228 25.69 -13.02 -7.96
CA VAL A 228 24.48 -13.86 -8.05
C VAL A 228 23.44 -13.25 -9.01
N LEU A 229 23.26 -11.92 -8.98
CA LEU A 229 22.37 -11.21 -9.92
C LEU A 229 22.87 -11.37 -11.37
N GLU A 230 24.15 -11.15 -11.63
CA GLU A 230 24.77 -11.34 -12.94
C GLU A 230 24.66 -12.79 -13.43
N SER A 231 24.93 -13.76 -12.55
CA SER A 231 24.76 -15.20 -12.85
C SER A 231 23.31 -15.58 -13.15
N ALA A 232 22.33 -14.82 -12.62
CA ALA A 232 20.91 -14.97 -12.91
C ALA A 232 20.44 -14.17 -14.15
N GLY A 233 21.36 -13.52 -14.87
CA GLY A 233 21.08 -12.76 -16.11
C GLY A 233 20.70 -11.30 -15.90
N PHE A 234 20.85 -10.75 -14.69
CA PHE A 234 20.63 -9.32 -14.44
C PHE A 234 21.84 -8.51 -14.91
N LEU A 235 21.58 -7.36 -15.56
CA LEU A 235 22.63 -6.44 -16.01
C LEU A 235 22.67 -5.18 -15.16
N GLN A 236 23.86 -4.78 -14.72
CA GLN A 236 24.06 -3.50 -14.02
C GLN A 236 23.98 -2.33 -15.02
N VAL A 237 23.26 -1.28 -14.65
CA VAL A 237 23.18 -0.01 -15.40
C VAL A 237 23.62 1.16 -14.51
N GLU A 238 23.96 2.30 -15.10
CA GLU A 238 24.57 3.43 -14.39
C GLU A 238 23.57 4.24 -13.56
N SER A 239 22.28 4.20 -13.91
CA SER A 239 21.27 5.05 -13.26
C SER A 239 19.85 4.50 -13.32
N ILE A 240 19.01 4.98 -12.40
CA ILE A 240 17.57 4.66 -12.30
C ILE A 240 16.83 4.95 -13.63
N GLY A 241 17.29 5.94 -14.42
CA GLY A 241 16.69 6.28 -15.71
C GLY A 241 16.97 5.29 -16.84
N GLN A 242 17.89 4.34 -16.64
CA GLN A 242 18.23 3.25 -17.58
C GLN A 242 17.61 1.90 -17.16
N LEU A 243 16.83 1.85 -16.07
CA LEU A 243 16.23 0.61 -15.56
C LEU A 243 15.08 0.14 -16.46
N GLU A 244 15.36 -0.87 -17.28
CA GLU A 244 14.42 -1.57 -18.15
C GLU A 244 14.72 -3.07 -18.18
N GLY A 245 13.70 -3.91 -18.39
CA GLY A 245 13.87 -5.37 -18.47
C GLY A 245 14.51 -5.95 -17.20
N GLN A 246 15.53 -6.79 -17.36
CA GLN A 246 16.24 -7.45 -16.26
C GLN A 246 17.52 -6.69 -15.86
N THR A 247 17.35 -5.45 -15.37
CA THR A 247 18.47 -4.58 -14.98
C THR A 247 18.40 -4.13 -13.51
N PHE A 248 19.54 -3.67 -12.98
CA PHE A 248 19.64 -3.05 -11.65
C PHE A 248 20.71 -1.94 -11.61
N CYS A 249 20.63 -1.02 -10.65
CA CYS A 249 21.68 -0.04 -10.38
C CYS A 249 21.81 0.22 -8.87
N HIS A 250 22.83 0.96 -8.43
CA HIS A 250 22.88 1.44 -7.03
C HIS A 250 21.97 2.67 -6.86
N ASP A 251 21.55 2.91 -5.61
CA ASP A 251 20.89 4.14 -5.24
C ASP A 251 21.91 5.27 -5.04
N PRO A 252 21.70 6.49 -5.59
CA PRO A 252 22.66 7.58 -5.46
C PRO A 252 22.77 8.16 -4.04
N HIS A 253 21.90 7.79 -3.09
CA HIS A 253 21.88 8.34 -1.73
C HIS A 253 22.16 7.29 -0.63
N CYS A 254 21.96 6.01 -0.92
CA CYS A 254 22.12 4.91 0.02
C CYS A 254 23.09 3.88 -0.59
N GLY A 255 24.35 3.90 -0.16
CA GLY A 255 25.43 3.18 -0.85
C GLY A 255 25.26 1.66 -0.91
N ASP A 256 24.57 1.10 0.07
CA ASP A 256 24.29 -0.34 0.20
C ASP A 256 22.96 -0.77 -0.45
N THR A 257 22.30 0.14 -1.18
CA THR A 257 20.95 -0.07 -1.73
C THR A 257 20.98 -0.22 -3.24
N LEU A 258 20.41 -1.31 -3.73
CA LEU A 258 20.18 -1.57 -5.15
C LEU A 258 18.75 -1.22 -5.56
N VAL A 259 18.58 -0.85 -6.82
CA VAL A 259 17.31 -0.37 -7.42
C VAL A 259 16.98 -1.21 -8.65
N PHE A 260 15.74 -1.70 -8.73
CA PHE A 260 15.25 -2.60 -9.79
C PHE A 260 13.89 -2.12 -10.35
N PRO A 261 13.54 -2.45 -11.61
CA PRO A 261 12.17 -2.31 -12.11
C PRO A 261 11.14 -3.03 -11.22
N ALA A 262 9.95 -2.42 -11.07
CA ALA A 262 8.85 -2.91 -10.22
C ALA A 262 8.49 -4.39 -10.44
N GLN A 263 8.59 -4.84 -11.70
CA GLN A 263 8.17 -6.15 -12.18
C GLN A 263 9.15 -7.27 -11.79
N LEU A 264 10.39 -6.96 -11.40
CA LEU A 264 11.41 -7.97 -11.13
C LEU A 264 11.28 -8.67 -9.77
N LYS A 265 10.32 -8.27 -8.91
CA LYS A 265 10.13 -8.88 -7.58
C LYS A 265 10.05 -10.41 -7.63
N ALA A 266 9.28 -10.96 -8.57
CA ALA A 266 9.15 -12.41 -8.74
C ALA A 266 10.45 -13.10 -9.20
N GLN A 267 11.23 -12.44 -10.07
CA GLN A 267 12.53 -12.95 -10.51
C GLN A 267 13.57 -12.89 -9.39
N LEU A 268 13.55 -11.85 -8.54
CA LEU A 268 14.45 -11.76 -7.39
C LEU A 268 14.24 -12.92 -6.39
N TYR A 269 13.03 -13.45 -6.21
CA TYR A 269 12.82 -14.65 -5.40
C TYR A 269 13.51 -15.90 -5.97
N SER A 270 13.64 -16.04 -7.29
CA SER A 270 14.30 -17.22 -7.90
C SER A 270 15.81 -17.27 -7.61
N THR A 271 16.44 -16.11 -7.38
CA THR A 271 17.87 -15.98 -7.02
C THR A 271 18.22 -16.48 -5.62
N ARG A 272 17.22 -16.76 -4.77
CA ARG A 272 17.32 -17.03 -3.32
C ARG A 272 17.85 -15.88 -2.45
N LEU A 273 18.30 -14.76 -3.03
CA LEU A 273 18.84 -13.62 -2.28
C LEU A 273 17.85 -13.07 -1.23
N LEU A 274 16.56 -13.03 -1.59
CA LEU A 274 15.48 -12.62 -0.69
C LEU A 274 15.24 -13.65 0.43
N SER A 275 15.05 -14.93 0.09
CA SER A 275 14.77 -16.00 1.07
C SER A 275 15.95 -16.27 2.02
N GLU A 276 17.18 -16.05 1.57
CA GLU A 276 18.38 -16.16 2.42
C GLU A 276 18.67 -14.87 3.20
N HIS A 277 17.83 -13.84 3.05
CA HIS A 277 17.92 -12.53 3.71
C HIS A 277 19.22 -11.77 3.40
N LYS A 278 19.80 -12.01 2.21
CA LYS A 278 21.02 -11.35 1.70
C LYS A 278 20.70 -10.02 1.00
N LEU A 279 19.51 -9.91 0.42
CA LEU A 279 18.95 -8.73 -0.21
C LEU A 279 17.53 -8.50 0.33
N ILE A 280 17.22 -7.29 0.82
CA ILE A 280 15.95 -6.99 1.49
C ILE A 280 15.22 -5.89 0.75
N ILE A 281 14.07 -6.21 0.16
CA ILE A 281 13.19 -5.20 -0.45
C ILE A 281 12.55 -4.37 0.67
N GLN A 282 12.79 -3.06 0.66
CA GLN A 282 12.20 -2.10 1.59
C GLN A 282 11.97 -0.76 0.89
N ASP A 283 11.02 0.06 1.35
CA ASP A 283 10.84 1.40 0.79
C ASP A 283 12.07 2.28 1.06
N LYS A 284 12.48 3.09 0.07
CA LYS A 284 13.67 3.96 0.17
C LYS A 284 13.65 4.88 1.39
N SER A 285 12.49 5.33 1.85
CA SER A 285 12.37 6.17 3.05
C SER A 285 12.86 5.45 4.32
N CYS A 286 12.68 4.12 4.40
CA CYS A 286 13.19 3.31 5.51
C CYS A 286 14.72 3.16 5.50
N SER A 287 15.35 3.24 4.31
CA SER A 287 16.81 3.09 4.14
C SER A 287 17.58 4.40 4.25
N LEU A 288 16.93 5.53 3.96
CA LEU A 288 17.54 6.87 4.00
C LEU A 288 17.93 7.29 5.43
N GLY A 289 17.06 7.02 6.42
CA GLY A 289 17.34 7.33 7.83
C GLY A 289 18.59 6.61 8.37
N PRO A 290 18.67 5.27 8.26
CA PRO A 290 19.86 4.49 8.60
C PRO A 290 21.12 4.97 7.89
N ASN A 291 21.10 5.17 6.56
CA ASN A 291 22.27 5.64 5.81
C ASN A 291 22.74 7.03 6.27
N ALA A 292 21.81 7.99 6.41
CA ALA A 292 22.12 9.34 6.87
C ALA A 292 22.71 9.35 8.29
N ALA A 293 22.10 8.61 9.22
CA ALA A 293 22.61 8.48 10.59
C ALA A 293 24.00 7.83 10.61
N CYS A 294 24.19 6.73 9.88
CA CYS A 294 25.46 6.01 9.83
C CYS A 294 26.60 6.87 9.25
N SER A 295 26.32 7.73 8.28
CA SER A 295 27.30 8.69 7.75
C SER A 295 27.85 9.63 8.85
N LEU A 296 26.99 10.05 9.78
CA LEU A 296 27.30 10.99 10.86
C LEU A 296 27.86 10.34 12.14
N LEU A 297 27.91 9.00 12.21
CA LEU A 297 28.43 8.31 13.41
C LEU A 297 29.92 8.60 13.66
N PRO A 298 30.32 8.87 14.92
CA PRO A 298 31.73 8.94 15.30
C PRO A 298 32.40 7.57 15.20
N GLU A 299 33.73 7.52 15.13
CA GLU A 299 34.52 6.27 14.99
C GLU A 299 34.32 5.26 16.13
N GLU A 300 33.89 5.73 17.31
CA GLU A 300 33.58 4.90 18.47
C GLU A 300 32.32 5.44 19.18
N GLY A 301 31.52 4.54 19.77
CA GLY A 301 30.43 4.88 20.69
C GLY A 301 29.14 4.19 20.31
N ASP A 302 28.27 3.97 21.31
CA ASP A 302 27.04 3.22 21.11
C ASP A 302 25.94 4.08 20.44
N VAL A 303 25.03 3.40 19.73
CA VAL A 303 23.93 4.03 18.97
C VAL A 303 22.60 3.65 19.59
N LEU A 304 21.76 4.65 19.88
CA LEU A 304 20.38 4.44 20.31
C LEU A 304 19.41 4.81 19.19
N MET A 305 18.60 3.85 18.74
CA MET A 305 17.40 4.11 17.97
C MET A 305 16.24 4.31 18.94
N ALA A 306 15.55 5.45 18.90
CA ALA A 306 14.38 5.72 19.76
C ALA A 306 13.17 6.14 18.91
N GLY A 307 12.10 5.34 18.95
CA GLY A 307 10.93 5.49 18.08
C GLY A 307 10.33 4.15 17.66
N SER A 308 9.43 4.19 16.67
CA SER A 308 8.71 3.02 16.15
C SER A 308 9.37 2.51 14.86
N PHE A 309 10.26 1.52 14.99
CA PHE A 309 11.00 0.95 13.87
C PHE A 309 10.56 -0.48 13.54
N SER A 310 10.60 -0.84 12.25
CA SER A 310 10.52 -2.24 11.84
C SER A 310 11.82 -2.99 12.17
N GLY A 311 11.73 -4.32 12.38
CA GLY A 311 12.93 -5.15 12.56
C GLY A 311 13.91 -5.08 11.39
N LEU A 312 13.40 -4.92 10.16
CA LEU A 312 14.21 -4.69 8.98
C LEU A 312 15.01 -3.37 9.06
N THR A 313 14.40 -2.27 9.52
CA THR A 313 15.08 -0.97 9.69
C THR A 313 16.14 -1.02 10.80
N VAL A 314 15.86 -1.74 11.88
CA VAL A 314 16.84 -2.00 12.96
C VAL A 314 18.02 -2.80 12.43
N SER A 315 17.76 -3.88 11.71
CA SER A 315 18.81 -4.71 11.11
C SER A 315 19.60 -3.98 10.02
N HIS A 316 18.96 -3.13 9.22
CA HIS A 316 19.62 -2.29 8.23
C HIS A 316 20.63 -1.35 8.89
N THR A 317 20.19 -0.64 9.94
CA THR A 317 21.05 0.21 10.77
C THR A 317 22.24 -0.57 11.36
N ALA A 318 21.99 -1.77 11.90
CA ALA A 318 23.04 -2.61 12.44
C ALA A 318 24.03 -3.11 11.36
N SER A 319 23.54 -3.42 10.15
CA SER A 319 24.35 -3.82 8.98
C SER A 319 25.33 -2.71 8.58
N LEU A 320 24.84 -1.48 8.43
CA LEU A 320 25.64 -0.30 8.11
C LEU A 320 26.69 0.01 9.20
N ILE A 321 26.33 -0.13 10.48
CA ILE A 321 27.25 0.06 11.60
C ILE A 321 28.35 -1.01 11.61
N ALA A 322 27.99 -2.28 11.41
CA ALA A 322 28.97 -3.36 11.35
C ALA A 322 29.95 -3.20 10.19
N GLU A 323 29.47 -2.70 9.04
CA GLU A 323 30.27 -2.41 7.85
C GLU A 323 31.22 -1.21 8.07
N LYS A 324 30.73 -0.11 8.64
CA LYS A 324 31.55 1.08 8.96
C LYS A 324 32.63 0.80 10.01
N HIS A 325 32.36 -0.06 10.99
CA HIS A 325 33.25 -0.34 12.12
C HIS A 325 33.88 -1.75 12.06
N LYS A 326 34.43 -2.12 10.89
CA LYS A 326 35.21 -3.36 10.70
C LYS A 326 36.47 -3.40 11.59
N GLY A 327 36.32 -3.88 12.82
CA GLY A 327 37.39 -3.95 13.80
C GLY A 327 36.94 -4.49 15.17
N ASN A 328 37.83 -4.44 16.16
CA ASN A 328 37.58 -5.06 17.47
C ASN A 328 36.57 -4.30 18.36
N ASN A 329 36.29 -3.02 18.09
CA ASN A 329 35.47 -2.15 18.95
C ASN A 329 34.13 -1.77 18.29
N GLN A 330 33.35 -2.77 17.86
CA GLN A 330 32.05 -2.57 17.21
C GLN A 330 31.04 -1.90 18.16
N PRO A 331 30.36 -0.82 17.73
CA PRO A 331 29.26 -0.20 18.49
C PRO A 331 28.14 -1.18 18.82
N THR A 332 27.54 -1.02 20.01
CA THR A 332 26.28 -1.67 20.34
C THR A 332 25.12 -0.83 19.84
N VAL A 333 24.20 -1.45 19.09
CA VAL A 333 22.93 -0.83 18.71
C VAL A 333 21.90 -1.15 19.79
N TYR A 334 21.38 -0.08 20.41
CA TYR A 334 20.27 -0.09 21.35
C TYR A 334 19.02 0.35 20.61
N VAL A 335 17.89 -0.29 20.88
CA VAL A 335 16.59 0.10 20.30
C VAL A 335 15.59 0.27 21.43
N CYS A 336 15.08 1.49 21.59
CA CYS A 336 14.03 1.87 22.52
C CYS A 336 12.71 2.02 21.75
N VAL A 337 11.79 1.09 21.99
CA VAL A 337 10.45 1.07 21.39
C VAL A 337 9.41 1.38 22.46
N SER A 338 8.66 2.46 22.31
CA SER A 338 7.49 2.76 23.15
C SER A 338 6.26 1.97 22.69
N ASP A 339 5.29 1.78 23.59
CA ASP A 339 3.94 1.29 23.28
C ASP A 339 3.85 -0.04 22.48
N CYS A 340 4.84 -0.93 22.65
CA CYS A 340 4.89 -2.24 22.01
C CYS A 340 4.40 -3.37 22.94
N THR A 341 3.46 -4.18 22.42
CA THR A 341 3.01 -5.43 23.04
C THR A 341 4.13 -6.48 23.05
N ASP A 342 4.01 -7.49 23.91
CA ASP A 342 5.02 -8.56 23.97
C ASP A 342 5.06 -9.43 22.70
N ALA A 343 3.94 -9.58 21.99
CA ALA A 343 3.94 -10.24 20.67
C ALA A 343 4.79 -9.45 19.64
N GLN A 344 4.62 -8.12 19.57
CA GLN A 344 5.43 -7.25 18.70
C GLN A 344 6.92 -7.23 19.14
N ARG A 345 7.18 -7.42 20.43
CA ARG A 345 8.53 -7.54 21.01
C ARG A 345 9.23 -8.79 20.51
N GLU A 346 8.54 -9.93 20.56
CA GLU A 346 9.02 -11.23 20.09
C GLU A 346 9.20 -11.24 18.56
N GLU A 347 8.24 -10.68 17.81
CA GLU A 347 8.34 -10.49 16.35
C GLU A 347 9.56 -9.66 15.96
N LEU A 348 9.81 -8.56 16.68
CA LEU A 348 10.99 -7.71 16.47
C LEU A 348 12.30 -8.46 16.77
N GLN A 349 12.37 -9.21 17.87
CA GLN A 349 13.52 -10.06 18.21
C GLN A 349 13.76 -11.15 17.16
N LEU A 350 12.71 -11.83 16.73
CA LEU A 350 12.75 -12.88 15.72
C LEU A 350 13.24 -12.35 14.38
N THR A 351 12.70 -11.20 13.94
CA THR A 351 13.14 -10.53 12.71
C THR A 351 14.62 -10.19 12.80
N VAL A 352 15.04 -9.45 13.83
CA VAL A 352 16.43 -9.00 14.00
C VAL A 352 17.40 -10.17 14.05
N SER A 353 17.06 -11.26 14.76
CA SER A 353 17.84 -12.49 14.81
C SER A 353 17.92 -13.18 13.43
N THR A 354 16.80 -13.27 12.72
CA THR A 354 16.73 -13.85 11.36
C THR A 354 17.60 -13.09 10.37
N MET A 355 17.70 -11.76 10.51
CA MET A 355 18.58 -10.92 9.70
C MET A 355 20.08 -11.12 9.98
N GLY A 356 20.45 -11.90 11.01
CA GLY A 356 21.85 -12.17 11.37
C GLY A 356 22.45 -11.19 12.38
N CYS A 357 21.63 -10.34 13.00
CA CYS A 357 22.07 -9.48 14.09
C CYS A 357 22.43 -10.32 15.33
N THR A 358 23.61 -10.09 15.90
CA THR A 358 24.11 -10.88 17.05
C THR A 358 23.83 -10.20 18.39
N SER A 359 24.18 -10.84 19.51
CA SER A 359 24.01 -10.31 20.88
C SER A 359 24.78 -9.02 21.20
N LYS A 360 25.59 -8.52 20.25
CA LYS A 360 26.15 -7.15 20.25
C LYS A 360 25.14 -6.09 19.76
N HIS A 361 23.92 -6.46 19.40
CA HIS A 361 22.85 -5.55 18.97
C HIS A 361 21.69 -5.74 19.94
N LYS A 362 21.80 -5.11 21.12
CA LYS A 362 20.91 -5.37 22.24
C LYS A 362 19.63 -4.52 22.11
N LEU A 363 18.53 -5.18 21.75
CA LEU A 363 17.19 -4.64 21.92
C LEU A 363 16.92 -4.41 23.41
N PHE A 364 16.64 -3.15 23.81
CA PHE A 364 16.39 -2.76 25.19
C PHE A 364 15.00 -2.13 25.32
N TYR A 365 14.06 -2.92 25.84
CA TYR A 365 12.67 -2.49 25.95
C TYR A 365 12.47 -1.59 27.16
N TYR A 366 12.02 -0.37 26.90
CA TYR A 366 11.93 0.66 27.91
C TYR A 366 10.53 0.71 28.53
N ASN A 367 10.44 0.31 29.81
CA ASN A 367 9.30 0.60 30.69
C ASN A 367 9.73 1.43 31.92
N GLY A 368 10.87 2.13 31.83
CA GLY A 368 11.37 3.07 32.84
C GLY A 368 12.87 2.95 33.14
N GLY A 369 13.56 4.09 33.13
CA GLY A 369 14.80 4.32 33.87
C GLY A 369 16.02 3.45 33.55
N ILE A 370 16.52 3.48 32.30
CA ILE A 370 17.85 2.95 31.97
C ILE A 370 18.87 4.10 31.88
N SER A 371 19.96 4.00 32.64
CA SER A 371 21.16 4.82 32.43
C SER A 371 22.04 4.16 31.37
N PHE A 372 22.22 4.82 30.24
CA PHE A 372 23.11 4.36 29.18
C PHE A 372 24.47 5.06 29.32
N PRO A 373 25.56 4.35 29.67
CA PRO A 373 26.82 5.00 30.02
C PRO A 373 27.61 5.58 28.83
N SER A 374 27.26 5.21 27.58
CA SER A 374 28.12 5.47 26.40
C SER A 374 27.39 5.76 25.07
N ILE A 375 26.12 6.18 25.09
CA ILE A 375 25.44 6.60 23.84
C ILE A 375 26.14 7.84 23.28
N LYS A 376 26.58 7.77 22.01
CA LYS A 376 27.12 8.93 21.28
C LYS A 376 26.28 9.36 20.07
N CYS A 377 25.26 8.58 19.68
CA CYS A 377 24.29 8.95 18.66
C CYS A 377 22.88 8.50 19.03
N VAL A 378 21.90 9.37 18.78
CA VAL A 378 20.46 9.04 18.89
C VAL A 378 19.81 9.22 17.52
N ILE A 379 19.22 8.14 17.00
CA ILE A 379 18.39 8.14 15.80
C ILE A 379 16.94 8.32 16.25
N LEU A 380 16.33 9.44 15.86
CA LEU A 380 14.95 9.81 16.13
C LEU A 380 14.14 9.82 14.84
N THR A 381 12.89 9.38 14.91
CA THR A 381 11.87 9.46 13.84
C THR A 381 10.51 9.80 14.44
#